data_AF-A0A7H1PT69-F1
#
_entry.id   AF-A0A7H1PT69-F1
#
_cell.length_a   1.000
_cell.length_b   1.000
_cell.length_c   1.000
_cell.angle_alpha   90.00
_cell.angle_beta   90.00
_cell.angle_gamma   90.00
#
_symmetry.space_group_name_H-M   'P 1'
#
loop_
_entity.id
_entity.type
_entity.pdbx_description
1 polymer ?
#
loop_
_entity_poly.entity_id
_entity_poly.type
_entity_poly.pdbx_seq_one_letter_code
_entity_poly.pdbx_strand_id
1 'polypeptide(L)' 'MWGKTGSTYGYTDGMFTTPDLRRRLVYCFNPVTGGGNDMGLVNQIITAAFAP' A
#
# COMPACT_ATOMS: atom_id res chain seq x y z
N MET A 1 9.61 -7.56 3.78
CA MET A 1 8.38 -7.75 2.97
C MET A 1 8.68 -7.33 1.54
N TRP A 2 7.94 -7.86 0.57
CA TRP A 2 8.03 -7.46 -0.84
C TRP A 2 6.64 -7.11 -1.37
N GLY A 3 6.59 -6.27 -2.41
CA GLY A 3 5.33 -5.81 -2.96
C GLY A 3 5.50 -4.69 -3.97
N LYS A 4 4.37 -4.21 -4.48
CA LYS A 4 4.29 -3.13 -5.47
C LYS A 4 3.13 -2.21 -5.13
N THR A 5 3.35 -0.93 -5.37
CA THR A 5 2.33 0.12 -5.35
C THR A 5 1.97 0.55 -6.77
N GLY A 6 0.70 0.90 -6.96
CA GLY A 6 0.13 1.49 -8.16
C GLY A 6 -0.53 2.83 -7.84
N SER A 7 -0.44 3.79 -8.75
CA SER A 7 -1.19 5.04 -8.63
C SER A 7 -1.61 5.51 -10.01
N THR A 8 -2.89 5.85 -10.13
CA THR A 8 -3.51 6.48 -11.29
C THR A 8 -4.40 7.60 -10.76
N TYR A 9 -4.78 8.54 -11.63
CA TYR A 9 -5.68 9.62 -11.23
C TYR A 9 -6.95 9.05 -10.54
N GLY A 10 -7.16 9.43 -9.29
CA GLY A 10 -8.31 8.98 -8.49
C GLY A 10 -8.15 7.65 -7.74
N TYR A 11 -7.04 6.92 -7.91
CA TYR A 11 -6.79 5.66 -7.17
C TYR A 11 -5.32 5.42 -6.83
N THR A 12 -5.08 4.94 -5.61
CA THR A 12 -3.80 4.38 -5.17
C THR A 12 -4.04 3.00 -4.60
N ASP A 13 -3.28 2.03 -5.10
CA ASP A 13 -3.42 0.62 -4.78
C ASP A 13 -2.06 -0.05 -4.55
N GLY A 14 -2.10 -1.27 -4.05
CA GLY A 14 -0.88 -2.06 -3.91
C GLY A 14 -1.11 -3.41 -3.24
N MET A 15 -0.07 -4.24 -3.35
CA MET A 15 -0.03 -5.56 -2.75
C MET A 15 1.34 -5.80 -2.13
N PHE A 16 1.36 -6.36 -0.92
CA PHE A 16 2.57 -6.71 -0.19
C PHE A 16 2.44 -8.06 0.52
N THR A 17 3.56 -8.74 0.73
CA THR A 17 3.60 -9.99 1.50
C THR A 17 4.94 -10.18 2.22
N THR A 18 4.93 -10.96 3.30
CA THR A 18 6.15 -11.48 3.94
C THR A 18 6.80 -12.56 3.09
N PRO A 19 8.13 -12.82 3.24
CA PRO A 19 8.82 -13.86 2.46
C PRO A 19 8.25 -15.27 2.68
N ASP A 20 7.78 -15.55 3.89
CA ASP A 20 7.11 -16.81 4.27
C ASP A 20 5.63 -16.88 3.84
N LEU A 21 5.12 -15.82 3.20
CA LEU A 21 3.75 -15.67 2.71
C LEU A 21 2.65 -15.76 3.78
N ARG A 22 3.00 -15.68 5.08
CA ARG A 22 2.03 -15.78 6.20
C ARG A 22 1.22 -14.51 6.42
N ARG A 23 1.79 -13.34 6.10
CA ARG A 23 1.07 -12.05 6.18
C ARG A 23 1.02 -11.45 4.78
N ARG A 24 -0.18 -11.08 4.33
CA ARG A 24 -0.47 -10.53 3.00
C ARG A 24 -1.36 -9.31 3.16
N LEU A 25 -1.12 -8.29 2.36
CA LEU A 25 -1.88 -7.05 2.32
C LEU A 25 -2.23 -6.73 0.88
N VAL A 26 -3.50 -6.40 0.64
CA VAL A 26 -3.99 -5.77 -0.59
C VAL A 26 -4.78 -4.55 -0.17
N TYR A 27 -4.56 -3.41 -0.83
CA TYR A 27 -5.30 -2.18 -0.57
C TYR A 27 -5.63 -1.44 -1.86
N CYS A 28 -6.69 -0.64 -1.81
CA CYS A 28 -7.05 0.35 -2.82
C CYS A 28 -7.80 1.48 -2.11
N PHE A 29 -7.44 2.73 -2.38
CA PHE A 29 -8.12 3.90 -1.83
C PHE A 29 -8.08 5.07 -2.81
N ASN A 30 -8.98 6.03 -2.63
CA ASN A 30 -8.98 7.27 -3.39
C ASN A 30 -7.96 8.25 -2.78
N PRO A 31 -6.93 8.68 -3.53
CA PRO A 31 -5.91 9.60 -3.06
C PRO A 31 -6.47 11.01 -2.97
N VAL A 32 -6.02 11.76 -1.96
CA VAL A 32 -6.51 13.12 -1.70
C VAL A 32 -5.93 14.12 -2.71
N THR A 33 -4.77 13.82 -3.30
CA THR A 33 -3.98 14.75 -4.12
C THR A 33 -4.11 14.55 -5.64
N GLY A 34 -5.05 13.73 -6.11
CA GLY A 34 -5.23 13.46 -7.55
C GLY A 34 -4.27 12.40 -8.11
N GLY A 35 -3.56 11.68 -7.24
CA GLY A 35 -2.71 10.55 -7.58
C GLY A 35 -1.24 10.93 -7.80
N GLY A 36 -0.35 10.14 -7.22
CA GLY A 36 1.09 10.19 -7.49
C GLY A 36 1.99 10.55 -6.30
N ASN A 37 1.43 10.95 -5.14
CA ASN A 37 2.25 11.26 -3.96
C ASN A 37 1.58 10.90 -2.62
N ASP A 38 0.91 9.75 -2.54
CA ASP A 38 0.21 9.28 -1.34
C ASP A 38 1.09 8.35 -0.48
N MET A 39 2.42 8.43 -0.65
CA MET A 39 3.39 7.54 0.02
C MET A 39 3.31 7.60 1.55
N GLY A 40 2.87 8.73 2.11
CA GLY A 40 2.59 8.84 3.55
C GLY A 40 1.48 7.91 4.02
N LEU A 41 0.33 7.90 3.31
CA LEU A 41 -0.80 7.01 3.61
C LEU A 41 -0.45 5.55 3.32
N VAL A 42 0.26 5.29 2.21
CA VAL A 42 0.75 3.94 1.88
C VAL A 42 1.63 3.38 3.01
N ASN A 43 2.57 4.18 3.52
CA ASN A 43 3.44 3.76 4.62
C ASN A 43 2.63 3.49 5.90
N GLN A 44 1.63 4.31 6.22
CA GLN A 44 0.76 4.07 7.38
C GLN A 44 0.01 2.73 7.27
N ILE A 45 -0.56 2.41 6.10
CA ILE A 45 -1.25 1.14 5.87
C ILE A 45 -0.26 -0.04 5.99
N ILE A 46 0.91 0.08 5.39
CA ILE A 46 1.97 -0.95 5.46
C ILE A 46 2.41 -1.18 6.92
N THR A 47 2.67 -0.12 7.67
CA THR A 47 3.07 -0.22 9.08
C THR A 47 1.97 -0.87 9.90
N ALA A 48 0.71 -0.47 9.73
CA ALA A 48 -0.41 -1.08 10.44
C ALA A 48 -0.54 -2.59 10.15
N ALA A 49 -0.26 -3.01 8.91
CA ALA A 49 -0.38 -4.40 8.51
C ALA A 49 0.80 -5.29 8.93
N PHE A 50 2.03 -4.75 8.99
CA PHE A 50 3.27 -5.52 9.12
C PHE A 50 4.15 -5.14 10.31
N ALA A 51 3.77 -4.16 11.14
CA ALA A 51 4.45 -3.95 12.41
C ALA A 51 4.51 -5.25 13.25
N PRO A 52 5.56 -5.43 14.07
CA PRO A 52 5.76 -6.62 14.90
C PRO A 52 4.53 -6.97 15.75
#